data_AF-A0A356P7F0-F1
#
_entry.id   AF-A0A356P7F0-F1
#
_cell.length_a   1.000
_cell.length_b   1.000
_cell.length_c   1.000
_cell.angle_alpha   90.00
_cell.angle_beta   90.00
_cell.angle_gamma   90.00
#
_symmetry.space_group_name_H-M   'P 1'
#
loop_
_entity.id
_entity.type
_entity.pdbx_description
1 polymer ?
#
loop_
_entity_poly.entity_id
_entity_poly.type
_entity_poly.pdbx_seq_one_letter_code
_entity_poly.pdbx_strand_id
1 'polypeptide(L)'
;MGNRVYKLKPDNEDLRDRIFKSVQFKTMSVLPKIVDLRSGCSPVVDQGSLGSCTANAIASGLREYWEKLSGDLTRLSRLWLYWEERNMEGTVNEDAGAYIRDGMKILQKMGCAPEADWPYDTTKFTQTPPENSSKEALSFIISEYHRVSDLTSLKS
;
A
#
# COMPACT_ATOMS: atom_id res chain seq x y z
N MET A 1 -0.52 22.99 15.18
CA MET A 1 -0.69 21.54 14.95
C MET A 1 -1.24 21.39 13.53
N GLY A 2 -0.56 20.64 12.66
CA GLY A 2 -1.05 20.44 11.29
C GLY A 2 -2.34 19.64 11.28
N ASN A 3 -3.31 20.02 10.45
CA ASN A 3 -4.56 19.28 10.27
C ASN A 3 -4.25 17.97 9.54
N ARG A 4 -4.15 16.86 10.28
CA ARG A 4 -4.08 15.52 9.69
C ARG A 4 -5.43 15.16 9.07
N VAL A 5 -5.40 14.55 7.90
CA VAL A 5 -6.60 14.09 7.19
C VAL A 5 -6.41 12.66 6.72
N TYR A 6 -7.49 11.88 6.79
CA TYR A 6 -7.53 10.49 6.35
C TYR A 6 -8.67 10.37 5.36
N LYS A 7 -8.34 10.14 4.08
CA LYS A 7 -9.30 10.13 2.97
C LYS A 7 -9.42 8.74 2.34
N LEU A 8 -9.41 7.71 3.19
CA LEU A 8 -9.73 6.36 2.74
C LEU A 8 -11.16 6.33 2.20
N LYS A 9 -11.33 5.85 0.97
CA LYS A 9 -12.64 5.58 0.39
C LYS A 9 -13.01 4.11 0.63
N PRO A 10 -14.25 3.81 1.06
CA PRO A 10 -14.68 2.44 1.27
C PRO A 10 -14.77 1.72 -0.08
N ASP A 11 -14.10 0.58 -0.17
CA ASP A 11 -14.15 -0.31 -1.32
C ASP A 11 -15.59 -0.71 -1.67
N ASN A 12 -16.01 -0.54 -2.93
CA ASN A 12 -17.25 -1.14 -3.44
C ASN A 12 -17.16 -2.67 -3.49
N GLU A 13 -18.28 -3.39 -3.50
CA GLU A 13 -18.24 -4.84 -3.71
C GLU A 13 -17.83 -5.18 -5.15
N ASP A 14 -16.92 -6.13 -5.32
CA ASP A 14 -16.55 -6.71 -6.61
C ASP A 14 -16.56 -8.24 -6.49
N LEU A 15 -17.46 -8.90 -7.22
CA LEU A 15 -17.65 -10.36 -7.15
C LEU A 15 -16.43 -11.16 -7.66
N ARG A 16 -15.47 -10.48 -8.29
CA ARG A 16 -14.22 -11.09 -8.78
C ARG A 16 -13.10 -11.04 -7.73
N ASP A 17 -13.33 -10.37 -6.60
CA ASP A 17 -12.34 -10.29 -5.52
C ASP A 17 -12.03 -11.70 -5.00
N ARG A 18 -10.74 -12.05 -5.01
CA ARG A 18 -10.27 -13.31 -4.45
C ARG A 18 -10.32 -13.24 -2.93
N ILE A 19 -10.82 -14.29 -2.29
CA ILE A 19 -10.85 -14.40 -0.82
C ILE A 19 -9.66 -15.24 -0.37
N PHE A 20 -8.87 -14.69 0.54
CA PHE A 20 -7.72 -15.38 1.14
C PHE A 20 -8.20 -16.58 1.96
N LYS A 21 -7.51 -17.72 1.81
CA LYS A 21 -7.73 -18.92 2.61
C LYS A 21 -6.39 -19.50 3.02
N SER A 22 -6.12 -19.53 4.33
CA SER A 22 -4.90 -20.14 4.85
C SER A 22 -4.89 -21.65 4.58
N VAL A 23 -3.81 -22.13 3.96
CA VAL A 23 -3.57 -23.57 3.77
C VAL A 23 -2.97 -24.21 5.02
N GLN A 24 -2.31 -23.42 5.86
CA GLN A 24 -1.52 -23.87 6.99
C GLN A 24 -2.35 -23.95 8.27
N PHE A 25 -3.24 -22.98 8.50
CA PHE A 25 -4.03 -22.89 9.71
C PHE A 25 -5.53 -22.92 9.38
N LYS A 26 -6.15 -24.09 9.58
CA LYS A 26 -7.57 -24.31 9.26
C LYS A 26 -8.53 -23.96 10.40
N THR A 27 -8.04 -23.87 11.64
CA THR A 27 -8.88 -23.60 12.83
C THR A 27 -8.16 -22.75 13.87
N MET A 28 -8.93 -22.02 14.69
CA MET A 28 -8.39 -21.18 15.76
C MET A 28 -7.56 -21.94 16.80
N SER A 29 -7.85 -23.23 17.03
CA SER A 29 -7.15 -24.06 18.02
C SER A 29 -5.67 -24.29 17.70
N VAL A 30 -5.27 -24.07 16.45
CA VAL A 30 -3.90 -24.27 15.95
C VAL A 30 -3.09 -22.97 15.94
N LEU A 31 -3.75 -21.82 16.15
CA LEU A 31 -3.09 -20.52 16.05
C LEU A 31 -2.26 -20.21 17.30
N PRO A 32 -1.09 -19.56 17.15
CA PRO A 32 -0.35 -19.04 18.28
C PRO A 32 -1.19 -18.01 19.05
N LYS A 33 -1.04 -17.99 20.38
CA LYS A 33 -1.77 -17.04 21.25
C LYS A 33 -1.38 -15.59 20.99
N ILE A 34 -0.12 -15.36 20.60
CA ILE A 34 0.48 -14.04 20.40
C ILE A 34 1.37 -14.12 19.16
N VAL A 35 1.27 -13.11 18.30
CA VAL A 35 2.15 -12.90 17.14
C VAL A 35 2.59 -11.45 17.16
N ASP A 36 3.87 -11.21 16.90
CA ASP A 36 4.44 -9.87 16.74
C ASP A 36 5.23 -9.82 15.44
N LEU A 37 4.75 -9.01 14.49
CA LEU A 37 5.36 -8.84 13.17
C LEU A 37 6.26 -7.60 13.08
N ARG A 38 6.40 -6.81 14.16
CA ARG A 38 7.08 -5.50 14.11
C ARG A 38 8.53 -5.57 13.64
N SER A 39 9.22 -6.69 13.84
CA SER A 39 10.59 -6.88 13.35
C SER A 39 10.68 -6.76 11.82
N GLY A 40 9.63 -7.14 11.09
CA GLY A 40 9.55 -7.02 9.63
C GLY A 40 9.09 -5.64 9.13
N CYS A 41 8.55 -4.78 10.00
CA CYS A 41 8.09 -3.46 9.59
C CYS A 41 9.27 -2.50 9.32
N SER A 42 9.15 -1.66 8.30
CA SER A 42 10.03 -0.52 8.12
C SER A 42 9.74 0.57 9.17
N PRO A 43 10.60 1.60 9.32
CA PRO A 43 10.34 2.71 10.23
C PRO A 43 8.99 3.39 9.93
N VAL A 44 8.25 3.70 10.99
CA VAL A 44 6.97 4.42 10.90
C VAL A 44 7.16 5.73 10.15
N VAL A 45 6.28 6.00 9.20
CA VAL A 45 6.31 7.20 8.34
C VAL A 45 5.28 8.23 8.77
N ASP A 46 5.49 9.48 8.36
CA ASP A 46 4.51 10.55 8.52
C ASP A 46 3.87 10.90 7.17
N GLN A 47 2.55 10.79 7.09
CA GLN A 47 1.78 11.23 5.91
C GLN A 47 1.58 12.76 5.85
N GLY A 48 1.82 13.47 6.96
CA GLY A 48 1.55 14.90 7.10
C GLY A 48 0.05 15.23 7.05
N SER A 49 -0.29 16.29 6.32
CA SER A 49 -1.65 16.77 6.09
C SER A 49 -2.25 16.32 4.75
N LEU A 50 -1.63 15.34 4.08
CA LEU A 50 -2.12 14.80 2.81
C LEU A 50 -2.99 13.56 3.05
N GLY A 51 -4.08 13.39 2.28
CA GLY A 51 -5.03 12.28 2.40
C GLY A 51 -4.54 10.93 1.88
N SER A 52 -3.23 10.67 1.92
CA SER A 52 -2.52 9.56 1.26
C SER A 52 -2.40 8.29 2.12
N CYS A 53 -3.33 8.06 3.06
CA CYS A 53 -3.21 6.97 4.03
C CYS A 53 -3.16 5.58 3.40
N THR A 54 -3.86 5.36 2.27
CA THR A 54 -3.80 4.15 1.45
C THR A 54 -2.39 3.87 0.98
N ALA A 55 -1.77 4.84 0.30
CA ALA A 55 -0.42 4.71 -0.21
C ALA A 55 0.64 4.54 0.89
N ASN A 56 0.47 5.19 2.05
CA ASN A 56 1.36 4.97 3.21
C ASN A 56 1.26 3.52 3.73
N ALA A 57 0.04 2.98 3.85
CA ALA A 57 -0.17 1.60 4.30
C ALA A 57 0.34 0.57 3.28
N ILE A 58 0.11 0.81 1.98
CA ILE A 58 0.48 -0.13 0.92
C ILE A 58 1.99 -0.10 0.64
N ALA A 59 2.58 1.08 0.42
CA ALA A 59 4.00 1.18 0.09
C ALA A 59 4.87 0.89 1.32
N SER A 60 4.74 1.68 2.40
CA SER A 60 5.61 1.54 3.58
C SER A 60 5.16 0.47 4.57
N GLY A 61 3.86 0.16 4.65
CA GLY A 61 3.36 -0.90 5.53
C GLY A 61 3.55 -2.28 4.93
N LEU A 62 2.97 -2.52 3.75
CA LEU A 62 2.91 -3.85 3.13
C LEU A 62 4.13 -4.17 2.26
N ARG A 63 4.42 -3.34 1.26
CA ARG A 63 5.43 -3.70 0.24
C ARG A 63 6.86 -3.60 0.79
N GLU A 64 7.16 -2.58 1.59
CA GLU A 64 8.44 -2.45 2.31
C GLU A 64 8.63 -3.58 3.35
N TYR A 65 7.55 -4.10 3.95
CA TYR A 65 7.64 -5.27 4.84
C TYR A 65 8.15 -6.49 4.09
N TRP A 66 7.65 -6.74 2.86
CA TRP A 66 8.17 -7.81 2.02
C TRP A 66 9.62 -7.59 1.57
N GLU A 67 10.01 -6.37 1.21
CA GLU A 67 11.43 -6.05 0.92
C GLU A 67 12.33 -6.33 2.13
N LYS A 68 11.88 -5.95 3.33
CA LYS A 68 12.68 -6.19 4.53
C LYS A 68 12.84 -7.67 4.82
N LEU A 69 11.83 -8.49 4.51
CA LEU A 69 11.92 -9.95 4.65
C LEU A 69 12.83 -10.61 3.60
N SER A 70 13.02 -10.01 2.42
CA SER A 70 13.95 -10.53 1.41
C SER A 70 15.42 -10.17 1.68
N GLY A 71 15.67 -9.21 2.57
CA GLY A 71 17.00 -8.87 3.10
C GLY A 71 17.48 -7.46 2.77
N ASP A 72 16.92 -6.83 1.73
CA ASP A 72 17.32 -5.51 1.24
C ASP A 72 16.13 -4.55 1.22
N LEU A 73 16.04 -3.65 2.21
CA LEU A 73 14.96 -2.67 2.28
C LEU A 73 15.22 -1.50 1.31
N THR A 74 14.48 -1.47 0.22
CA THR A 74 14.29 -0.25 -0.58
C THR A 74 13.07 0.52 -0.06
N ARG A 75 13.26 1.82 0.26
CA ARG A 75 12.13 2.70 0.61
C ARG A 75 11.30 2.99 -0.63
N LEU A 76 9.98 2.97 -0.50
CA LEU A 76 9.06 3.08 -1.62
C LEU A 76 8.26 4.38 -1.58
N SER A 77 8.10 4.99 -2.75
CA SER A 77 7.45 6.27 -2.94
C SER A 77 5.95 6.18 -2.68
N ARG A 78 5.57 6.60 -1.47
CA ARG A 78 4.16 6.76 -1.08
C ARG A 78 3.47 7.84 -1.90
N LEU A 79 4.21 8.87 -2.34
CA LEU A 79 3.64 9.95 -3.15
C LEU A 79 3.39 9.49 -4.59
N TRP A 80 4.25 8.63 -5.14
CA TRP A 80 4.08 8.08 -6.47
C TRP A 80 2.85 7.17 -6.50
N LEU A 81 2.74 6.26 -5.52
CA LEU A 81 1.57 5.39 -5.40
C LEU A 81 0.28 6.21 -5.22
N TYR A 82 0.29 7.25 -4.38
CA TYR A 82 -0.87 8.12 -4.20
C TYR A 82 -1.22 8.94 -5.45
N TRP A 83 -0.24 9.28 -6.28
CA TRP A 83 -0.48 9.91 -7.57
C TRP A 83 -1.15 8.93 -8.54
N GLU A 84 -0.64 7.70 -8.65
CA GLU A 84 -1.23 6.67 -9.52
C GLU A 84 -2.64 6.27 -9.08
N GLU A 85 -2.91 6.20 -7.76
CA GLU A 85 -4.25 5.97 -7.21
C GLU A 85 -5.23 7.02 -7.75
N ARG A 86 -4.86 8.31 -7.63
CA ARG A 86 -5.71 9.40 -8.11
C ARG A 86 -5.71 9.53 -9.64
N ASN A 87 -4.67 9.08 -10.32
CA ASN A 87 -4.63 8.99 -11.78
C ASN A 87 -5.66 7.98 -12.29
N MET A 88 -5.71 6.79 -11.67
CA MET A 88 -6.73 5.79 -11.95
C MET A 88 -8.15 6.30 -11.68
N GLU A 89 -8.32 7.10 -10.64
CA GLU A 89 -9.62 7.67 -10.26
C GLU A 89 -9.97 8.99 -10.98
N GLY A 90 -9.05 9.57 -11.77
CA GLY A 90 -9.26 10.84 -12.49
C GLY A 90 -9.26 12.09 -11.59
N THR A 91 -8.59 12.05 -10.44
CA THR A 91 -8.63 13.10 -9.40
C THR A 91 -7.24 13.67 -9.03
N VAL A 92 -6.24 13.56 -9.92
CA VAL A 92 -4.84 13.96 -9.64
C VAL A 92 -4.66 15.41 -9.18
N ASN A 93 -5.57 16.31 -9.55
CA ASN A 93 -5.54 17.73 -9.18
C ASN A 93 -6.11 18.02 -7.79
N GLU A 94 -6.66 17.01 -7.11
CA GLU A 94 -7.31 17.13 -5.82
C GLU A 94 -6.71 16.16 -4.81
N ASP A 95 -6.75 16.53 -3.53
CA ASP A 95 -6.45 15.61 -2.44
C ASP A 95 -7.71 14.76 -2.18
N ALA A 96 -8.05 13.89 -3.12
CA ALA A 96 -9.31 13.15 -3.09
C ALA A 96 -9.27 11.91 -2.20
N GLY A 97 -8.08 11.47 -1.74
CA GLY A 97 -7.90 10.16 -1.16
C GLY A 97 -8.08 9.04 -2.19
N ALA A 98 -8.11 7.79 -1.74
CA ALA A 98 -8.17 6.63 -2.64
C ALA A 98 -8.86 5.41 -2.02
N TYR A 99 -9.24 4.46 -2.89
CA TYR A 99 -9.63 3.11 -2.50
C TYR A 99 -8.41 2.21 -2.32
N ILE A 100 -8.37 1.39 -1.26
CA ILE A 100 -7.26 0.43 -1.05
C ILE A 100 -7.12 -0.50 -2.25
N ARG A 101 -8.24 -0.96 -2.83
CA ARG A 101 -8.17 -1.85 -3.99
C ARG A 101 -7.47 -1.23 -5.20
N ASP A 102 -7.54 0.08 -5.38
CA ASP A 102 -6.92 0.73 -6.53
C ASP A 102 -5.41 0.82 -6.33
N GLY A 103 -4.97 1.13 -5.11
CA GLY A 103 -3.57 0.98 -4.71
C GLY A 103 -3.04 -0.45 -4.89
N MET A 104 -3.82 -1.48 -4.52
CA MET A 104 -3.43 -2.89 -4.75
C MET A 104 -3.38 -3.28 -6.23
N LYS A 105 -4.30 -2.76 -7.06
CA LYS A 105 -4.25 -2.95 -8.53
C LYS A 105 -3.02 -2.30 -9.14
N ILE A 106 -2.65 -1.10 -8.70
CA ILE A 106 -1.43 -0.40 -9.14
C ILE A 106 -0.22 -1.22 -8.74
N LEU A 107 -0.15 -1.66 -7.47
CA LEU A 107 0.95 -2.47 -6.99
C LEU A 107 1.09 -3.79 -7.77
N GLN A 108 -0.02 -4.38 -8.23
CA GLN A 108 0.00 -5.59 -9.07
C GLN A 108 0.41 -5.31 -10.53
N LYS A 109 0.01 -4.18 -11.11
CA LYS A 109 0.22 -3.89 -12.54
C LYS A 109 1.51 -3.13 -12.85
N MET A 110 1.90 -2.25 -11.93
CA MET A 110 2.95 -1.26 -12.11
C MET A 110 4.00 -1.32 -10.99
N GLY A 111 3.66 -1.90 -9.84
CA GLY A 111 4.53 -1.96 -8.67
C GLY A 111 4.52 -0.66 -7.89
N CYS A 112 5.68 -0.24 -7.39
CA CYS A 112 5.81 0.99 -6.63
C CYS A 112 7.22 1.55 -6.79
N ALA A 113 7.32 2.82 -7.20
CA ALA A 113 8.62 3.46 -7.41
C ALA A 113 9.44 3.54 -6.12
N PRO A 114 10.78 3.51 -6.18
CA PRO A 114 11.63 3.90 -5.06
C PRO A 114 11.35 5.34 -4.58
N GLU A 115 11.36 5.57 -3.26
CA GLU A 115 11.20 6.90 -2.64
C GLU A 115 12.32 7.86 -3.10
N ALA A 116 13.48 7.35 -3.49
CA ALA A 116 14.58 8.15 -4.04
C ALA A 116 14.23 8.80 -5.40
N ASP A 117 13.42 8.15 -6.23
CA ASP A 117 13.03 8.67 -7.54
C ASP A 117 11.90 9.70 -7.44
N TRP A 118 11.01 9.53 -6.44
CA TRP A 118 9.93 10.46 -6.18
C TRP A 118 9.73 10.64 -4.67
N PRO A 119 10.48 11.57 -4.03
CA PRO A 119 10.42 11.78 -2.59
C PRO A 119 9.05 12.25 -2.11
N TYR A 120 8.73 11.96 -0.85
CA TYR A 120 7.48 12.40 -0.23
C TYR A 120 7.46 13.89 0.11
N ASP A 121 7.31 14.71 -0.93
CA ASP A 121 7.04 16.13 -0.86
C ASP A 121 5.56 16.39 -1.12
N THR A 122 4.79 16.64 -0.05
CA THR A 122 3.34 16.83 -0.15
C THR A 122 2.95 18.03 -1.01
N THR A 123 3.85 18.96 -1.31
CA THR A 123 3.57 20.09 -2.22
C THR A 123 3.53 19.68 -3.68
N LYS A 124 4.09 18.51 -4.02
CA LYS A 124 4.17 17.98 -5.39
C LYS A 124 3.10 16.94 -5.71
N PHE A 125 2.13 16.74 -4.82
CA PHE A 125 1.15 15.66 -4.96
C PHE A 125 0.29 15.76 -6.23
N THR A 126 0.13 16.94 -6.83
CA THR A 126 -0.57 17.11 -8.12
C THR A 126 0.35 17.04 -9.33
N GLN A 127 1.67 17.04 -9.12
CA GLN A 127 2.66 17.00 -10.20
C GLN A 127 2.82 15.56 -10.70
N THR A 128 2.87 15.41 -12.02
CA THR A 128 3.18 14.13 -12.66
C THR A 128 4.59 13.66 -12.24
N PRO A 129 4.73 12.44 -11.71
CA PRO A 129 6.04 11.89 -11.38
C PRO A 129 6.94 11.75 -12.62
N PRO A 130 8.27 11.76 -12.45
CA PRO A 130 9.22 11.51 -13.52
C PRO A 130 9.00 10.14 -14.16
N GLU A 131 9.21 10.03 -15.47
CA GLU A 131 9.09 8.76 -16.19
C GLU A 131 10.01 7.67 -15.63
N ASN A 132 11.15 8.04 -15.03
CA ASN A 132 12.06 7.09 -14.40
C ASN A 132 11.40 6.35 -13.23
N SER A 133 10.59 7.05 -12.42
CA SER A 133 9.91 6.45 -11.27
C SER A 133 9.01 5.29 -11.71
N SER A 134 8.28 5.45 -12.82
CA SER A 134 7.40 4.39 -13.34
C SER A 134 8.16 3.22 -13.95
N LYS A 135 9.39 3.42 -14.45
CA LYS A 135 10.26 2.34 -14.93
C LYS A 135 10.79 1.51 -13.76
N GLU A 136 11.30 2.17 -12.74
CA GLU A 136 11.85 1.51 -11.55
C GLU A 136 10.77 0.84 -10.70
N ALA A 137 9.52 1.34 -10.76
CA ALA A 137 8.39 0.74 -10.06
C ALA A 137 8.15 -0.74 -10.41
N LEU A 138 8.46 -1.14 -11.65
CA LEU A 138 8.24 -2.50 -12.16
C LEU A 138 8.99 -3.58 -11.35
N SER A 139 10.11 -3.21 -10.70
CA SER A 139 10.89 -4.09 -9.83
C SER A 139 10.14 -4.46 -8.54
N PHE A 140 9.04 -3.77 -8.22
CA PHE A 140 8.30 -3.92 -6.97
C PHE A 140 6.86 -4.42 -7.16
N ILE A 141 6.58 -5.07 -8.29
CA ILE A 141 5.27 -5.67 -8.60
C ILE A 141 4.95 -6.83 -7.65
N ILE A 142 3.68 -6.94 -7.30
CA ILE A 142 3.11 -8.11 -6.61
C ILE A 142 2.40 -9.02 -7.60
N SER A 143 2.39 -10.33 -7.35
CA SER A 143 1.70 -11.29 -8.22
C SER A 143 0.18 -11.26 -8.05
N GLU A 144 -0.29 -11.17 -6.79
CA GLU A 144 -1.70 -11.21 -6.45
C GLU A 144 -2.02 -10.50 -5.13
N TYR A 145 -3.30 -10.16 -4.95
CA TYR A 145 -3.86 -9.66 -3.70
C TYR A 145 -5.23 -10.30 -3.47
N HIS A 146 -5.55 -10.53 -2.20
CA HIS A 146 -6.73 -11.27 -1.76
C HIS A 146 -7.38 -10.52 -0.59
N ARG A 147 -8.71 -10.59 -0.47
CA ARG A 147 -9.45 -10.07 0.68
C ARG A 147 -9.40 -11.04 1.84
N VAL A 148 -9.25 -10.50 3.05
CA VAL A 148 -9.45 -11.23 4.30
C VAL A 148 -10.83 -10.86 4.85
N SER A 149 -11.68 -11.84 5.07
CA SER A 149 -13.10 -11.63 5.37
C SER A 149 -13.45 -11.63 6.86
N ASP A 150 -12.61 -12.23 7.70
CA ASP A 150 -12.93 -12.46 9.10
C ASP A 150 -11.67 -12.55 9.98
N LEU A 151 -11.88 -12.49 11.28
CA LEU A 151 -10.80 -12.48 12.27
C LEU A 151 -10.01 -13.79 12.33
N THR A 152 -10.65 -14.93 12.03
CA THR A 152 -9.95 -16.22 12.03
C THR A 152 -8.97 -16.24 10.86
N SER A 153 -9.44 -15.86 9.67
CA SER A 153 -8.63 -15.74 8.46
C SER A 153 -7.51 -14.70 8.58
N LEU A 154 -7.73 -13.61 9.32
CA LEU A 154 -6.71 -12.60 9.58
C LEU A 154 -5.57 -13.11 10.48
N LYS A 155 -5.88 -14.01 11.42
CA LYS A 155 -4.89 -14.55 12.36
C LYS A 155 -4.16 -15.79 11.84
N SER A 156 -4.70 -16.43 10.81
CA SER A 156 -4.24 -17.68 10.18
C SER A 156 -3.29 -17.47 9.02
#